data_AF-A0AAU3E6V8-F1
#
_entry.id   AF-A0AAU3E6V8-F1
#
_cell.length_a   1.000
_cell.length_b   1.000
_cell.length_c   1.000
_cell.angle_alpha   90.00
_cell.angle_beta   90.00
_cell.angle_gamma   90.00
#
_symmetry.space_group_name_H-M   'P 1'
#
loop_
_entity.id
_entity.type
_entity.pdbx_description
1 polymer ?
#
loop_
_entity_poly.entity_id
_entity_poly.type
_entity_poly.pdbx_seq_one_letter_code
_entity_poly.pdbx_strand_id
1 'polypeptide(L)'
;MSRRRCWAGGVTREHGPYSVHALNSEGRRRRRPAHQHRRIHPKRLRDVGKGTTAAATLASAVAARAYALSGQRDKAPAALTDADRLADHLPTDERTDSWFGHCEQKHRVHLSHALTALGETTRPRQNQAQAVALSAPTSALTRTLIRLDAAMCDHSDGNAIDGCHAATEALVDLPGRFRTDLTRKRALDLYREVPAHLRTLPEAQEFQTMLTP
;
A
#
# COMPACT_ATOMS: atom_id res chain seq x y z
N MET A 1 20.51 -10.59 14.06
CA MET A 1 19.18 -11.15 13.71
C MET A 1 18.18 -10.76 14.80
N SER A 2 17.30 -9.78 14.54
CA SER A 2 16.28 -9.35 15.52
C SER A 2 14.92 -9.38 14.85
N ARG A 3 14.12 -10.40 15.19
CA ARG A 3 12.71 -10.52 14.78
C ARG A 3 11.92 -9.47 15.58
N ARG A 4 11.33 -8.48 14.91
CA ARG A 4 10.35 -7.58 15.52
C ARG A 4 8.94 -8.05 15.17
N ARG A 5 8.11 -8.07 16.20
CA ARG A 5 6.78 -8.67 16.29
C ARG A 5 5.79 -7.92 15.39
N CYS A 6 4.97 -8.67 14.67
CA CYS A 6 3.80 -8.18 13.95
C CYS A 6 2.72 -7.80 14.96
N TRP A 7 2.14 -6.61 14.82
CA TRP A 7 0.97 -6.21 15.60
C TRP A 7 -0.30 -6.70 14.89
N ALA A 8 -1.08 -7.52 15.58
CA ALA A 8 -2.44 -7.89 15.24
C ALA A 8 -3.39 -7.04 16.10
N GLY A 9 -4.11 -6.11 15.48
CA GLY A 9 -5.14 -5.31 16.16
C GLY A 9 -6.44 -6.09 16.25
N GLY A 10 -6.70 -6.70 17.41
CA GLY A 10 -8.02 -7.23 17.80
C GLY A 10 -8.69 -6.24 18.76
N VAL A 11 -9.87 -5.76 18.39
CA VAL A 11 -10.74 -4.94 19.25
C VAL A 11 -11.68 -5.88 19.98
N THR A 12 -11.54 -6.03 21.29
CA THR A 12 -12.58 -6.61 22.15
C THR A 12 -13.30 -5.48 22.90
N ARG A 13 -14.61 -5.38 22.65
CA ARG A 13 -15.56 -4.64 23.49
C ARG A 13 -16.11 -5.62 24.51
N GLU A 14 -15.95 -5.33 25.80
CA GLU A 14 -16.90 -5.77 26.83
C GLU A 14 -17.18 -4.58 27.76
N HIS A 15 -18.46 -4.29 27.95
CA HIS A 15 -18.99 -3.38 28.95
C HIS A 15 -19.70 -4.22 30.04
N GLY A 16 -19.37 -3.96 31.30
CA GLY A 16 -20.10 -4.43 32.49
C GLY A 16 -19.51 -3.82 33.77
N PRO A 17 -20.31 -3.54 34.83
CA PRO A 17 -20.23 -2.26 35.55
C PRO A 17 -19.95 -2.36 37.08
N TYR A 18 -19.79 -1.17 37.69
CA TYR A 18 -19.87 -0.81 39.12
C TYR A 18 -18.64 -0.96 40.06
N SER A 19 -18.08 0.21 40.36
CA SER A 19 -17.76 0.83 41.66
C SER A 19 -17.06 0.05 42.78
N VAL A 20 -15.93 0.59 43.24
CA VAL A 20 -15.71 0.78 44.69
C VAL A 20 -14.99 2.11 44.95
N HIS A 21 -15.59 2.93 45.80
CA HIS A 21 -14.98 4.09 46.44
C HIS A 21 -13.80 3.67 47.31
N ALA A 22 -12.69 4.41 47.25
CA ALA A 22 -11.77 4.57 48.37
C ALA A 22 -11.32 6.03 48.42
N LEU A 23 -12.00 6.79 49.29
CA LEU A 23 -11.51 8.07 49.79
C LEU A 23 -10.33 7.76 50.71
N ASN A 24 -9.15 8.28 50.40
CA ASN A 24 -8.10 8.43 51.40
C ASN A 24 -7.89 9.91 51.71
N SER A 25 -7.96 10.14 53.01
CA SER A 25 -7.80 11.36 53.78
C SER A 25 -6.37 11.87 53.74
N GLU A 26 -6.06 12.77 52.82
CA GLU A 26 -4.90 13.66 52.91
C GLU A 26 -5.09 14.83 51.93
N GLY A 27 -5.40 16.00 52.48
CA GLY A 27 -5.64 17.24 51.74
C GLY A 27 -4.38 17.83 51.10
N ARG A 28 -3.84 17.18 50.05
CA ARG A 28 -2.88 17.79 49.12
C ARG A 28 -3.30 17.53 47.68
N ARG A 29 -3.73 18.60 46.99
CA ARG A 29 -3.91 18.60 45.54
C ARG A 29 -2.57 18.24 44.87
N ARG A 30 -2.42 17.00 44.41
CA ARG A 30 -1.34 16.63 43.49
C ARG A 30 -1.56 17.39 42.18
N ARG A 31 -0.74 18.41 41.92
CA ARG A 31 -0.67 19.06 40.60
C ARG A 31 -0.29 18.00 39.58
N ARG A 32 -1.19 17.71 38.63
CA ARG A 32 -0.87 16.92 37.43
C ARG A 32 0.30 17.60 36.71
N PRO A 33 1.37 16.89 36.30
CA PRO A 33 2.37 17.50 35.44
C PRO A 33 1.70 17.89 34.13
N ALA A 34 1.83 19.17 33.76
CA ALA A 34 1.37 19.66 32.48
C ALA A 34 2.01 18.83 31.38
N HIS A 35 1.18 18.27 30.48
CA HIS A 35 1.64 17.68 29.25
C HIS A 35 2.49 18.73 28.52
N GLN A 36 3.81 18.54 28.49
CA GLN A 36 4.68 19.26 27.58
C GLN A 36 4.26 18.87 26.17
N HIS A 37 3.37 19.65 25.58
CA HIS A 37 3.23 19.71 24.14
C HIS A 37 4.63 20.01 23.60
N ARG A 38 5.28 19.00 23.00
CA ARG A 38 6.48 19.20 22.18
C ARG A 38 6.10 20.25 21.15
N ARG A 39 6.49 21.49 21.40
CA ARG A 39 6.40 22.58 20.42
C ARG A 39 7.13 22.08 19.19
N ILE A 40 6.42 21.99 18.08
CA ILE A 40 7.05 21.79 16.77
C ILE A 40 7.97 23.00 16.61
N HIS A 41 9.28 22.77 16.71
CA HIS A 41 10.26 23.85 16.60
C HIS A 41 10.16 24.46 15.20
N PRO A 42 10.01 25.78 15.06
CA PRO A 42 9.86 26.46 13.77
C PRO A 42 11.08 26.33 12.85
N LYS A 43 12.18 25.73 13.34
CA LYS A 43 13.33 25.33 12.53
C LYS A 43 13.00 24.19 11.53
N ARG A 44 11.95 23.38 11.77
CA ARG A 44 11.49 22.37 10.80
C ARG A 44 10.76 22.95 9.58
N LEU A 45 10.26 24.19 9.67
CA LEU A 45 9.53 24.85 8.58
C LEU A 45 10.45 25.59 7.60
N ARG A 46 11.73 25.79 7.93
CA ARG A 46 12.69 26.54 7.10
C ARG A 46 13.54 25.69 6.15
N ASP A 47 13.41 24.36 6.20
CA ASP A 47 14.03 23.43 5.24
C ASP A 47 13.03 22.83 4.22
N VAL A 48 11.77 23.29 4.26
CA VAL A 48 10.60 22.76 3.53
C VAL A 48 10.67 22.93 2.00
N GLY A 49 11.76 23.46 1.44
CA GLY A 49 11.95 23.59 0.00
C GLY A 49 13.07 22.75 -0.62
N LYS A 50 13.90 22.05 0.18
CA LYS A 50 15.12 21.40 -0.34
C LYS A 50 15.42 20.01 0.23
N GLY A 51 14.77 19.58 1.32
CA GLY A 51 14.98 18.26 1.91
C GLY A 51 14.15 17.17 1.23
N THR A 52 14.77 16.02 0.97
CA THR A 52 14.06 14.77 0.66
C THR A 52 13.24 14.34 1.89
N THR A 53 11.90 14.38 1.78
CA THR A 53 10.97 13.99 2.85
C THR A 53 10.12 12.80 2.40
N ALA A 54 9.62 11.99 3.33
CA ALA A 54 8.77 10.86 3.01
C ALA A 54 7.50 11.30 2.26
N ALA A 55 6.95 12.46 2.63
CA ALA A 55 5.80 13.05 1.96
C ALA A 55 6.10 13.42 0.49
N ALA A 56 7.26 14.04 0.22
CA ALA A 56 7.66 14.36 -1.14
C ALA A 56 7.90 13.08 -1.98
N THR A 57 8.58 12.08 -1.41
CA THR A 57 8.80 10.79 -2.09
C THR A 57 7.47 10.10 -2.42
N LEU A 58 6.56 10.03 -1.45
CA LEU A 58 5.23 9.46 -1.67
C LEU A 58 4.44 10.24 -2.71
N ALA A 59 4.50 11.58 -2.69
CA ALA A 59 3.83 12.42 -3.66
C ALA A 59 4.33 12.15 -5.09
N SER A 60 5.65 12.05 -5.30
CA SER A 60 6.22 11.69 -6.60
C SER A 60 5.79 10.28 -7.05
N ALA A 61 5.82 9.29 -6.15
CA ALA A 61 5.42 7.92 -6.46
C ALA A 61 3.92 7.80 -6.80
N VAL A 62 3.06 8.55 -6.10
CA VAL A 62 1.62 8.63 -6.39
C VAL A 62 1.36 9.41 -7.68
N ALA A 63 2.12 10.46 -7.96
CA ALA A 63 2.03 11.22 -9.22
C ALA A 63 2.39 10.33 -10.42
N ALA A 64 3.48 9.56 -10.33
CA ALA A 64 3.87 8.59 -11.35
C ALA A 64 2.73 7.62 -11.68
N ARG A 65 2.11 7.04 -10.65
CA ARG A 65 0.95 6.17 -10.80
C ARG A 65 -0.24 6.87 -11.43
N ALA A 66 -0.55 8.09 -10.98
CA ALA A 66 -1.66 8.86 -11.52
C ALA A 66 -1.45 9.19 -13.00
N TYR A 67 -0.23 9.56 -13.40
CA TYR A 67 0.11 9.79 -14.80
C TYR A 67 -0.03 8.51 -15.64
N ALA A 68 0.48 7.38 -15.14
CA ALA A 68 0.37 6.10 -15.83
C ALA A 68 -1.09 5.68 -16.05
N LEU A 69 -1.91 5.69 -15.00
CA LEU A 69 -3.33 5.34 -15.08
C LEU A 69 -4.15 6.31 -15.93
N SER A 70 -3.71 7.57 -16.05
CA SER A 70 -4.38 8.57 -16.90
C SER A 70 -3.85 8.60 -18.34
N GLY A 71 -2.99 7.67 -18.73
CA GLY A 71 -2.39 7.61 -20.07
C GLY A 71 -1.37 8.71 -20.37
N GLN A 72 -0.93 9.49 -19.38
CA GLN A 72 0.09 10.54 -19.53
C GLN A 72 1.51 9.92 -19.56
N ARG A 73 1.76 9.12 -20.59
CA ARG A 73 2.98 8.31 -20.75
C ARG A 73 4.27 9.14 -20.78
N ASP A 74 4.22 10.39 -21.21
CA ASP A 74 5.40 11.26 -21.23
C ASP A 74 5.80 11.78 -19.84
N LYS A 75 4.85 11.86 -18.90
CA LYS A 75 5.08 12.41 -17.55
C LYS A 75 5.41 11.35 -16.52
N ALA A 76 4.88 10.14 -16.68
CA ALA A 76 5.07 9.06 -15.71
C ALA A 76 6.55 8.67 -15.52
N PRO A 77 7.39 8.54 -16.56
CA PRO A 77 8.82 8.21 -16.39
C PRO A 77 9.58 9.24 -15.55
N ALA A 78 9.36 10.53 -15.79
CA ALA A 78 10.00 11.59 -15.01
C ALA A 78 9.60 11.52 -13.52
N ALA A 79 8.32 11.30 -13.23
CA ALA A 79 7.84 11.15 -11.85
C ALA A 79 8.37 9.88 -11.16
N LEU A 80 8.57 8.78 -11.92
CA LEU A 80 9.23 7.56 -11.41
C LEU A 80 10.69 7.85 -11.04
N THR A 81 11.44 8.51 -11.92
CA THR A 81 12.82 8.91 -11.67
C THR A 81 12.92 9.84 -10.45
N ASP A 82 12.00 10.78 -10.29
CA ASP A 82 11.95 11.64 -9.11
C ASP A 82 11.63 10.87 -7.83
N ALA A 83 10.70 9.91 -7.89
CA ALA A 83 10.38 9.06 -6.74
C ALA A 83 11.60 8.25 -6.30
N ASP A 84 12.33 7.63 -7.24
CA ASP A 84 13.57 6.89 -6.95
C ASP A 84 14.64 7.79 -6.36
N ARG A 85 14.92 8.93 -7.01
CA ARG A 85 15.92 9.91 -6.53
C ARG A 85 15.59 10.40 -5.11
N LEU A 86 14.32 10.71 -4.83
CA LEU A 86 13.90 11.15 -3.51
C LEU A 86 13.99 10.03 -2.48
N ALA A 87 13.65 8.80 -2.87
CA ALA A 87 13.79 7.62 -2.02
C ALA A 87 15.27 7.35 -1.72
N ASP A 88 16.19 7.46 -2.66
CA ASP A 88 17.62 7.20 -2.47
C ASP A 88 18.28 8.15 -1.48
N HIS A 89 17.84 9.41 -1.44
CA HIS A 89 18.38 10.43 -0.53
C HIS A 89 17.61 10.58 0.77
N LEU A 90 16.56 9.79 0.99
CA LEU A 90 15.70 9.92 2.16
C LEU A 90 16.46 9.66 3.49
N PRO A 91 16.35 10.54 4.50
CA PRO A 91 16.90 10.29 5.83
C PRO A 91 16.37 9.00 6.46
N THR A 92 17.18 8.33 7.29
CA THR A 92 16.82 7.03 7.88
C THR A 92 15.54 7.07 8.72
N ASP A 93 15.27 8.16 9.43
CA ASP A 93 14.05 8.35 10.24
C ASP A 93 12.78 8.52 9.38
N GLU A 94 12.93 9.07 8.18
CA GLU A 94 11.87 9.20 7.18
C GLU A 94 11.62 7.86 6.43
N ARG A 95 12.55 6.90 6.45
CA ARG A 95 12.40 5.55 5.85
C ARG A 95 11.62 4.56 6.71
N THR A 96 11.08 4.98 7.84
CA THR A 96 10.40 4.08 8.76
C THR A 96 9.14 3.48 8.14
N ASP A 97 8.86 2.21 8.47
CA ASP A 97 7.58 1.57 8.17
C ASP A 97 6.50 2.09 9.12
N SER A 98 6.07 3.32 8.86
CA SER A 98 5.06 4.03 9.61
C SER A 98 4.08 4.73 8.67
N TRP A 99 3.02 5.28 9.26
CA TRP A 99 2.04 6.06 8.50
C TRP A 99 2.68 7.26 7.79
N PHE A 100 3.65 7.92 8.44
CA PHE A 100 4.29 9.14 7.95
C PHE A 100 5.62 8.89 7.23
N GLY A 101 6.22 7.70 7.39
CA GLY A 101 7.45 7.32 6.72
C GLY A 101 7.22 6.73 5.33
N HIS A 102 8.30 6.61 4.55
CA HIS A 102 8.33 5.99 3.24
C HIS A 102 9.39 4.87 3.23
N CYS A 103 8.99 3.71 3.72
CA CYS A 103 9.84 2.52 3.74
C CYS A 103 10.02 1.94 2.33
N GLU A 104 11.08 1.15 2.16
CA GLU A 104 11.42 0.49 0.90
C GLU A 104 10.25 -0.33 0.34
N GLN A 105 9.54 -1.05 1.21
CA GLN A 105 8.38 -1.87 0.82
C GLN A 105 7.30 -1.00 0.14
N LYS A 106 6.95 0.14 0.74
CA LYS A 106 5.95 1.07 0.22
C LYS A 106 6.41 1.63 -1.12
N HIS A 107 7.69 1.99 -1.23
CA HIS A 107 8.30 2.46 -2.47
C HIS A 107 8.11 1.45 -3.62
N ARG A 108 8.51 0.19 -3.40
CA ARG A 108 8.41 -0.89 -4.38
C ARG A 108 6.98 -1.15 -4.84
N VAL A 109 6.00 -1.11 -3.92
CA VAL A 109 4.58 -1.25 -4.28
C VAL A 109 4.11 -0.13 -5.21
N HIS A 110 4.45 1.12 -4.92
CA HIS A 110 4.04 2.24 -5.76
C HIS A 110 4.68 2.18 -7.16
N LEU A 111 5.98 1.86 -7.24
CA LEU A 111 6.66 1.74 -8.54
C LEU A 111 6.11 0.58 -9.36
N SER A 112 5.95 -0.61 -8.75
CA SER A 112 5.33 -1.77 -9.40
C SER A 112 4.03 -1.37 -10.09
N HIS A 113 3.13 -0.76 -9.35
CA HIS A 113 1.82 -0.36 -9.86
C HIS A 113 1.94 0.58 -11.06
N ALA A 114 2.74 1.63 -10.94
CA ALA A 114 2.90 2.63 -11.99
C ALA A 114 3.51 2.02 -13.26
N LEU A 115 4.54 1.18 -13.12
CA LEU A 115 5.21 0.50 -14.23
C LEU A 115 4.27 -0.50 -14.93
N THR A 116 3.52 -1.30 -14.16
CA THR A 116 2.49 -2.20 -14.71
C THR A 116 1.44 -1.42 -15.50
N ALA A 117 0.98 -0.27 -15.00
CA ALA A 117 0.03 0.58 -15.71
C ALA A 117 0.62 1.21 -16.99
N LEU A 118 1.94 1.31 -17.12
CA LEU A 118 2.61 1.73 -18.36
C LEU A 118 2.71 0.60 -19.39
N GLY A 119 2.43 -0.65 -19.01
CA GLY A 119 2.59 -1.84 -19.83
C GLY A 119 3.99 -2.44 -19.78
N GLU A 120 4.85 -2.01 -18.85
CA GLU A 120 6.12 -2.70 -18.59
C GLU A 120 5.85 -4.00 -17.83
N THR A 121 6.67 -5.05 -18.06
CA THR A 121 6.51 -6.34 -17.37
C THR A 121 7.76 -6.74 -16.58
N THR A 122 8.97 -6.47 -17.07
CA THR A 122 10.22 -6.86 -16.38
C THR A 122 10.48 -6.07 -15.09
N ARG A 123 10.54 -4.73 -15.18
CA ARG A 123 10.78 -3.86 -14.03
C ARG A 123 9.70 -3.95 -12.93
N PRO A 124 8.39 -4.01 -13.24
CA PRO A 124 7.39 -4.20 -12.19
C PRO A 124 7.56 -5.55 -11.48
N ARG A 125 7.80 -6.67 -12.19
CA ARG A 125 8.01 -7.98 -11.54
C ARG A 125 9.16 -7.97 -10.53
N GLN A 126 10.26 -7.28 -10.83
CA GLN A 126 11.37 -7.11 -9.88
C GLN A 126 10.93 -6.35 -8.61
N ASN A 127 10.20 -5.25 -8.79
CA ASN A 127 9.65 -4.47 -7.67
C ASN A 127 8.61 -5.26 -6.87
N GLN A 128 7.77 -6.05 -7.54
CA GLN A 128 6.77 -6.94 -6.91
C GLN A 128 7.45 -7.99 -6.03
N ALA A 129 8.47 -8.68 -6.55
CA ALA A 129 9.21 -9.67 -5.80
C ALA A 129 9.88 -9.07 -4.54
N GLN A 130 10.50 -7.90 -4.69
CA GLN A 130 11.09 -7.17 -3.56
C GLN A 130 10.02 -6.72 -2.55
N ALA A 131 8.90 -6.17 -3.01
CA ALA A 131 7.80 -5.76 -2.16
C ALA A 131 7.21 -6.95 -1.38
N VAL A 132 7.05 -8.12 -2.02
CA VAL A 132 6.58 -9.35 -1.37
C VAL A 132 7.57 -9.84 -0.31
N ALA A 133 8.88 -9.81 -0.61
CA ALA A 133 9.92 -10.21 0.33
C ALA A 133 9.97 -9.31 1.58
N LEU A 134 9.67 -8.02 1.41
CA LEU A 134 9.64 -7.03 2.49
C LEU A 134 8.30 -6.98 3.24
N SER A 135 7.23 -7.54 2.67
CA SER A 135 5.89 -7.51 3.29
C SER A 135 5.74 -8.60 4.35
N ALA A 136 5.12 -8.27 5.49
CA ALA A 136 4.74 -9.30 6.45
C ALA A 136 3.78 -10.33 5.80
N PRO A 137 3.83 -11.62 6.18
CA PRO A 137 2.88 -12.62 5.69
C PRO A 137 1.42 -12.25 5.96
N THR A 138 1.17 -11.51 7.06
CA THR A 138 -0.15 -11.05 7.47
C THR A 138 -0.67 -9.82 6.71
N SER A 139 0.14 -9.19 5.86
CA SER A 139 -0.24 -8.02 5.04
C SER A 139 -1.07 -8.43 3.82
N ALA A 140 -2.22 -9.07 4.07
CA ALA A 140 -3.07 -9.69 3.05
C ALA A 140 -3.46 -8.70 1.93
N LEU A 141 -3.95 -7.50 2.28
CA LEU A 141 -4.33 -6.49 1.29
C LEU A 141 -3.16 -6.13 0.35
N THR A 142 -2.01 -5.78 0.91
CA THR A 142 -0.81 -5.41 0.14
C THR A 142 -0.35 -6.54 -0.78
N ARG A 143 -0.30 -7.78 -0.25
CA ARG A 143 0.10 -8.96 -1.03
C ARG A 143 -0.88 -9.26 -2.16
N THR A 144 -2.19 -9.12 -1.94
CA THR A 144 -3.20 -9.27 -3.00
C THR A 144 -3.06 -8.19 -4.07
N LEU A 145 -2.84 -6.92 -3.70
CA LEU A 145 -2.61 -5.86 -4.69
C LEU A 145 -1.38 -6.15 -5.57
N ILE A 146 -0.30 -6.65 -4.98
CA ILE A 146 0.90 -7.06 -5.74
C ILE A 146 0.59 -8.24 -6.67
N ARG A 147 -0.18 -9.23 -6.24
CA ARG A 147 -0.60 -10.37 -7.09
C ARG A 147 -1.48 -9.93 -8.26
N LEU A 148 -2.38 -8.97 -8.04
CA LEU A 148 -3.19 -8.41 -9.12
C LEU A 148 -2.33 -7.63 -10.13
N ASP A 149 -1.30 -6.92 -9.68
CA ASP A 149 -0.33 -6.27 -10.57
C ASP A 149 0.48 -7.30 -11.38
N ALA A 150 0.83 -8.43 -10.77
CA ALA A 150 1.53 -9.52 -11.45
C ALA A 150 0.64 -10.18 -12.52
N ALA A 151 -0.63 -10.44 -12.22
CA ALA A 151 -1.60 -10.95 -13.19
C ALA A 151 -1.80 -10.00 -14.38
N MET A 152 -1.74 -8.69 -14.17
CA MET A 152 -1.74 -7.70 -15.25
C MET A 152 -0.46 -7.78 -16.11
N CYS A 153 0.69 -8.07 -15.50
CA CYS A 153 1.92 -8.33 -16.26
C CYS A 153 1.78 -9.61 -17.10
N ASP A 154 1.18 -10.68 -16.55
CA ASP A 154 0.93 -11.93 -17.30
C ASP A 154 0.05 -11.68 -18.52
N HIS A 155 -1.03 -10.91 -18.36
CA HIS A 155 -1.86 -10.46 -19.47
C HIS A 155 -1.07 -9.65 -20.51
N SER A 156 -0.24 -8.70 -20.06
CA SER A 156 0.59 -7.87 -20.95
C SER A 156 1.62 -8.69 -21.75
N ASP A 157 2.09 -9.80 -21.18
CA ASP A 157 2.97 -10.77 -21.84
C ASP A 157 2.20 -11.76 -22.76
N GLY A 158 0.89 -11.59 -22.93
CA GLY A 158 0.03 -12.41 -23.79
C GLY A 158 -0.69 -13.57 -23.08
N ASN A 159 -0.45 -13.77 -21.78
CA ASN A 159 -0.99 -14.88 -21.00
C ASN A 159 -2.25 -14.44 -20.24
N ALA A 160 -3.25 -13.93 -20.96
CA ALA A 160 -4.44 -13.33 -20.34
C ALA A 160 -5.23 -14.31 -19.46
N ILE A 161 -5.30 -15.59 -19.83
CA ILE A 161 -6.02 -16.62 -19.07
C ILE A 161 -5.30 -16.96 -17.77
N ASP A 162 -3.99 -17.13 -17.80
CA ASP A 162 -3.18 -17.31 -16.59
C ASP A 162 -3.32 -16.10 -15.65
N GLY A 163 -3.36 -14.90 -16.23
CA GLY A 163 -3.64 -13.66 -15.49
C GLY A 163 -5.02 -13.69 -14.80
N CYS A 164 -6.09 -14.07 -15.51
CA CYS A 164 -7.42 -14.23 -14.92
C CYS A 164 -7.42 -15.23 -13.77
N HIS A 165 -6.80 -16.40 -13.96
CA HIS A 165 -6.71 -17.44 -12.94
C HIS A 165 -5.95 -16.93 -11.69
N ALA A 166 -4.77 -16.34 -11.87
CA ALA A 166 -3.97 -15.79 -10.78
C ALA A 166 -4.68 -14.65 -10.03
N ALA A 167 -5.45 -13.82 -10.73
CA ALA A 167 -6.26 -12.77 -10.13
C ALA A 167 -7.41 -13.32 -9.30
N THR A 168 -8.10 -14.36 -9.79
CA THR A 168 -9.15 -15.08 -9.04
C THR A 168 -8.60 -15.65 -7.75
N GLU A 169 -7.49 -16.41 -7.79
CA GLU A 169 -6.85 -16.95 -6.58
C GLU A 169 -6.51 -15.85 -5.57
N ALA A 170 -5.99 -14.71 -6.05
CA ALA A 170 -5.62 -13.59 -5.19
C ALA A 170 -6.83 -12.97 -4.46
N LEU A 171 -8.01 -12.97 -5.09
CA LEU A 171 -9.26 -12.48 -4.51
C LEU A 171 -9.91 -13.52 -3.58
N VAL A 172 -9.81 -14.80 -3.90
CA VAL A 172 -10.28 -15.91 -3.04
C VAL A 172 -9.54 -15.88 -1.71
N ASP A 173 -8.21 -15.78 -1.75
CA ASP A 173 -7.35 -15.75 -0.55
C ASP A 173 -7.52 -14.48 0.30
N LEU A 174 -8.07 -13.42 -0.28
CA LEU A 174 -8.24 -12.13 0.40
C LEU A 174 -9.37 -12.21 1.44
N PRO A 175 -9.09 -11.96 2.75
CA PRO A 175 -10.13 -11.92 3.77
C PRO A 175 -11.22 -10.90 3.43
N GLY A 176 -12.49 -11.24 3.68
CA GLY A 176 -13.65 -10.42 3.29
C GLY A 176 -13.55 -8.94 3.69
N ARG A 177 -13.00 -8.63 4.88
CA ARG A 177 -12.81 -7.24 5.36
C ARG A 177 -11.90 -6.37 4.46
N PHE A 178 -11.09 -6.99 3.60
CA PHE A 178 -10.20 -6.32 2.68
C PHE A 178 -10.70 -6.37 1.23
N ARG A 179 -11.78 -7.09 0.93
CA ARG A 179 -12.48 -7.08 -0.37
C ARG A 179 -13.25 -5.77 -0.49
N THR A 180 -12.51 -4.73 -0.84
CA THR A 180 -13.01 -3.35 -0.92
C THR A 180 -13.10 -2.92 -2.38
N ASP A 181 -13.67 -1.75 -2.62
CA ASP A 181 -13.65 -1.11 -3.94
C ASP A 181 -12.23 -0.95 -4.50
N LEU A 182 -11.21 -0.82 -3.65
CA LEU A 182 -9.81 -0.71 -4.10
C LEU A 182 -9.35 -1.99 -4.81
N THR A 183 -9.52 -3.15 -4.17
CA THR A 183 -9.12 -4.44 -4.74
C THR A 183 -9.98 -4.81 -5.93
N ARG A 184 -11.28 -4.50 -5.86
CA ARG A 184 -12.22 -4.73 -6.97
C ARG A 184 -11.87 -3.89 -8.20
N LYS A 185 -11.66 -2.57 -8.05
CA LYS A 185 -11.28 -1.70 -9.18
C LYS A 185 -9.98 -2.18 -9.82
N ARG A 186 -9.00 -2.55 -9.00
CA ARG A 186 -7.72 -3.05 -9.48
C ARG A 186 -7.85 -4.34 -10.29
N ALA A 187 -8.70 -5.27 -9.87
CA ALA A 187 -8.99 -6.48 -10.62
C ALA A 187 -9.83 -6.22 -11.88
N LEU A 188 -10.76 -5.26 -11.82
CA LEU A 188 -11.56 -4.84 -12.96
C LEU A 188 -10.73 -4.20 -14.08
N ASP A 189 -9.66 -3.48 -13.73
CA ASP A 189 -8.72 -2.94 -14.71
C ASP A 189 -8.14 -4.07 -15.57
N LEU A 190 -7.74 -5.20 -14.98
CA LEU A 190 -7.30 -6.39 -15.73
C LEU A 190 -8.41 -6.93 -16.63
N TYR A 191 -9.59 -7.20 -16.09
CA TYR A 191 -10.68 -7.81 -16.85
C TYR A 191 -11.10 -6.98 -18.08
N ARG A 192 -11.01 -5.65 -17.99
CA ARG A 192 -11.31 -4.73 -19.09
C ARG A 192 -10.33 -4.83 -20.25
N GLU A 193 -9.07 -5.19 -19.98
CA GLU A 193 -8.04 -5.37 -21.01
C GLU A 193 -8.07 -6.78 -21.64
N VAL A 194 -8.69 -7.77 -20.98
CA VAL A 194 -8.85 -9.13 -21.53
C VAL A 194 -9.64 -9.08 -22.85
N PRO A 195 -9.12 -9.64 -23.97
CA PRO A 195 -9.81 -9.68 -25.26
C PRO A 195 -11.18 -10.35 -25.19
N ALA A 196 -12.17 -9.83 -25.93
CA ALA A 196 -13.55 -10.31 -25.87
C ALA A 196 -13.70 -11.82 -26.16
N HIS A 197 -12.91 -12.37 -27.08
CA HIS A 197 -12.95 -13.80 -27.41
C HIS A 197 -12.39 -14.70 -26.31
N LEU A 198 -11.55 -14.17 -25.40
CA LEU A 198 -11.04 -14.90 -24.24
C LEU A 198 -11.99 -14.80 -23.05
N ARG A 199 -12.87 -13.79 -23.00
CA ARG A 199 -13.85 -13.63 -21.90
C ARG A 199 -14.90 -14.74 -21.84
N THR A 200 -15.06 -15.51 -22.92
CA THR A 200 -15.96 -16.68 -22.94
C THR A 200 -15.33 -17.94 -22.37
N LEU A 201 -14.03 -17.93 -22.07
CA LEU A 201 -13.34 -19.06 -21.46
C LEU A 201 -13.65 -19.15 -19.95
N PRO A 202 -13.65 -20.37 -19.37
CA PRO A 202 -14.08 -20.59 -17.98
C PRO A 202 -13.33 -19.74 -16.95
N GLU A 203 -12.01 -19.59 -17.08
CA GLU A 203 -11.17 -18.84 -16.14
C GLU A 203 -11.51 -17.35 -16.14
N ALA A 204 -11.83 -16.80 -17.32
CA ALA A 204 -12.24 -15.41 -17.45
C ALA A 204 -13.68 -15.18 -16.91
N GLN A 205 -14.57 -16.17 -17.06
CA GLN A 205 -15.93 -16.12 -16.49
C GLN A 205 -15.92 -16.26 -14.97
N GLU A 206 -15.08 -17.14 -14.43
CA GLU A 206 -14.86 -17.26 -12.99
C GLU A 206 -14.32 -15.94 -12.43
N PHE A 207 -13.32 -15.36 -13.09
CA PHE A 207 -12.79 -14.07 -12.70
C PHE A 207 -13.87 -12.97 -12.74
N GLN A 208 -14.70 -12.92 -13.79
CA GLN A 208 -15.82 -11.98 -13.88
C GLN A 208 -16.81 -12.14 -12.72
N THR A 209 -17.09 -13.37 -12.29
CA THR A 209 -17.99 -13.65 -11.17
C THR A 209 -17.47 -13.02 -9.88
N MET A 210 -16.16 -13.08 -9.64
CA MET A 210 -15.50 -12.45 -8.48
C MET A 210 -15.60 -10.91 -8.47
N LEU A 211 -15.90 -10.27 -9.60
CA LEU A 211 -16.00 -8.81 -9.75
C LEU A 211 -17.43 -8.27 -9.59
N THR A 212 -18.41 -9.18 -9.55
CA THR A 212 -19.83 -8.82 -9.39
C THR A 212 -20.11 -8.53 -7.90
N PRO A 213 -20.84 -7.44 -7.57
CA PRO A 213 -21.15 -7.07 -6.18
C PRO A 213 -21.91 -8.12 -5.39
#